data_AF-A0A9Q1HHF0-F1
#
_entry.id   AF-A0A9Q1HHF0-F1
#
_cell.length_a   1.000
_cell.length_b   1.000
_cell.length_c   1.000
_cell.angle_alpha   90.00
_cell.angle_beta   90.00
_cell.angle_gamma   90.00
#
_symmetry.space_group_name_H-M   'P 1'
#
loop_
_entity.id
_entity.type
_entity.pdbx_description
1 polymer ?
#
loop_
_entity_poly.entity_id
_entity_poly.type
_entity_poly.pdbx_seq_one_letter_code
_entity_poly.pdbx_strand_id
1 'polypeptide(L)'
;MLDESEVAIVKDAQRKVYSDEITALAKGNTVSKGSFLFKHAPVLCSDGVILIGGRLSKSDLAYDTKHPMVLPKVSQVAVLIAQDVHTAVGHL
;
A
#
# COMPACT_ATOMS: atom_id res chain seq x y z
N MET A 1 -1.32 -13.02 -9.65
CA MET A 1 -2.41 -12.13 -10.06
C MET A 1 -3.29 -12.04 -8.83
N LEU A 2 -3.23 -10.93 -8.10
CA LEU A 2 -4.10 -10.72 -6.95
C LEU A 2 -5.53 -10.63 -7.46
N ASP A 3 -6.48 -11.15 -6.69
CA ASP A 3 -7.88 -11.14 -7.12
C ASP A 3 -8.39 -9.70 -7.18
N GLU A 4 -9.23 -9.36 -8.16
CA GLU A 4 -9.83 -8.02 -8.31
C GLU A 4 -10.49 -7.54 -7.00
N SER A 5 -10.96 -8.47 -6.19
CA SER A 5 -11.55 -8.22 -4.87
C SER A 5 -10.52 -7.67 -3.87
N GLU A 6 -9.30 -8.20 -3.84
CA GLU A 6 -8.24 -7.71 -2.95
C GLU A 6 -7.84 -6.29 -3.31
N VAL A 7 -7.68 -6.03 -4.62
CA VAL A 7 -7.37 -4.70 -5.15
C VAL A 7 -8.47 -3.71 -4.78
N ALA A 8 -9.74 -4.08 -4.94
CA ALA A 8 -10.88 -3.23 -4.59
C ALA A 8 -10.89 -2.83 -3.11
N ILE A 9 -10.63 -3.79 -2.22
CA ILE A 9 -10.56 -3.58 -0.77
C ILE A 9 -9.42 -2.63 -0.40
N VAL A 10 -8.21 -2.89 -0.92
CA VAL A 10 -7.03 -2.06 -0.65
C VAL A 10 -7.25 -0.65 -1.17
N LYS A 11 -7.76 -0.52 -2.40
CA LYS A 11 -8.06 0.77 -3.01
C LYS A 11 -9.05 1.57 -2.17
N ASP A 12 -10.08 0.93 -1.63
CA ASP A 12 -11.04 1.58 -0.75
C ASP A 12 -10.43 2.05 0.57
N ALA A 13 -9.64 1.18 1.21
CA ALA A 13 -8.93 1.53 2.43
C ALA A 13 -7.97 2.72 2.21
N GLN A 14 -7.22 2.70 1.11
CA GLN A 14 -6.30 3.80 0.76
C GLN A 14 -7.03 5.10 0.49
N ARG A 15 -8.15 5.10 -0.26
CA ARG A 15 -8.91 6.34 -0.51
C ARG A 15 -9.39 7.01 0.78
N LYS A 16 -9.73 6.22 1.80
CA LYS A 16 -10.21 6.74 3.10
C LYS A 16 -9.10 7.41 3.92
N VAL A 17 -7.84 7.03 3.73
CA VAL A 17 -6.72 7.46 4.60
C VAL A 17 -5.71 8.34 3.87
N TYR A 18 -5.52 8.11 2.56
CA TYR A 18 -4.47 8.69 1.73
C TYR A 18 -5.03 9.48 0.53
N SER A 19 -6.21 10.09 0.67
CA SER A 19 -6.87 10.83 -0.40
C SER A 19 -5.98 11.93 -1.00
N ASP A 20 -5.23 12.63 -0.14
CA ASP A 20 -4.36 13.73 -0.54
C ASP A 20 -3.12 13.20 -1.27
N GLU A 21 -2.54 12.10 -0.80
CA GLU A 21 -1.43 11.43 -1.45
C GLU A 21 -1.83 10.86 -2.82
N ILE A 22 -3.00 10.23 -2.92
CA ILE A 22 -3.53 9.75 -4.20
C ILE A 22 -3.68 10.92 -5.17
N THR A 23 -4.25 12.05 -4.71
CA THR A 23 -4.43 13.24 -5.54
C THR A 23 -3.10 13.83 -6.00
N ALA A 24 -2.10 13.87 -5.11
CA ALA A 24 -0.76 14.36 -5.45
C ALA A 24 -0.09 13.44 -6.48
N LEU A 25 -0.09 12.13 -6.25
CA LEU A 25 0.55 11.15 -7.12
C LEU A 25 -0.14 11.06 -8.49
N ALA A 26 -1.47 11.18 -8.55
CA ALA A 26 -2.21 11.21 -9.81
C ALA A 26 -1.84 12.41 -10.70
N LYS A 27 -1.38 13.51 -10.09
CA LYS A 27 -0.87 14.69 -10.80
C LYS A 27 0.63 14.58 -11.15
N GLY A 28 1.27 13.45 -10.86
CA GLY A 28 2.71 13.25 -11.03
C GLY A 28 3.56 13.96 -9.97
N ASN A 29 2.95 14.47 -8.89
CA ASN A 29 3.66 15.11 -7.80
C ASN A 29 4.09 14.10 -6.74
N THR A 30 5.09 14.46 -5.95
CA THR A 30 5.45 13.71 -4.74
C THR A 30 4.46 13.97 -3.62
N VAL A 31 4.24 12.99 -2.74
CA VAL A 31 3.46 13.17 -1.51
C VAL A 31 4.08 14.22 -0.58
N SER A 32 3.28 14.77 0.33
CA SER A 32 3.76 15.72 1.35
C SER A 32 4.88 15.11 2.20
N LYS A 33 5.90 15.91 2.55
CA LYS A 33 7.00 15.48 3.44
C LYS A 33 6.53 15.04 4.83
N GLY A 34 5.36 15.52 5.27
CA GLY A 34 4.74 15.10 6.53
C GLY A 34 3.98 13.78 6.43
N SER A 35 3.71 13.29 5.22
CA SER A 35 3.06 11.99 5.03
C SER A 35 3.99 10.87 5.47
N PHE A 36 3.40 9.88 6.13
CA PHE A 36 4.08 8.63 6.46
C PHE A 36 4.67 7.96 5.20
N LEU A 37 4.01 8.12 4.05
CA LEU A 37 4.42 7.48 2.81
C LEU A 37 5.66 8.12 2.18
N PHE A 38 6.00 9.37 2.50
CA PHE A 38 7.10 10.11 1.85
C PHE A 38 8.43 9.33 1.84
N LYS A 39 8.78 8.70 2.97
CA LYS A 39 10.02 7.94 3.14
C LYS A 39 10.06 6.63 2.33
N HIS A 40 8.92 6.21 1.80
CA HIS A 40 8.75 4.96 1.07
C HIS A 40 8.62 5.16 -0.45
N ALA A 41 8.88 6.38 -0.94
CA ALA A 41 8.84 6.73 -2.36
C ALA A 41 7.60 6.17 -3.07
N PRO A 42 6.39 6.57 -2.63
CA PRO A 42 5.15 5.94 -3.06
C PRO A 42 4.90 6.25 -4.54
N VAL A 43 4.33 5.28 -5.24
CA VAL A 43 3.94 5.42 -6.66
C VAL A 43 2.48 5.00 -6.81
N LEU A 44 1.76 5.64 -7.73
CA LEU A 44 0.39 5.26 -8.06
C LEU A 44 0.40 4.33 -9.28
N CYS A 45 -0.14 3.12 -9.15
CA CYS A 45 -0.29 2.21 -10.29
C CYS A 45 -1.53 2.55 -11.14
N SER A 46 -1.67 1.88 -12.28
CA SER A 46 -2.80 2.02 -13.21
C SER A 46 -4.16 1.80 -12.57
N ASP A 47 -4.23 0.92 -11.57
CA ASP A 47 -5.47 0.61 -10.85
C ASP A 47 -5.84 1.67 -9.81
N GLY A 48 -5.05 2.74 -9.68
CA GLY A 48 -5.26 3.81 -8.72
C GLY A 48 -4.96 3.40 -7.28
N VAL A 49 -4.03 2.46 -7.10
CA VAL A 49 -3.55 1.97 -5.81
C VAL A 49 -2.12 2.48 -5.58
N ILE A 50 -1.83 2.92 -4.36
CA ILE A 50 -0.49 3.30 -3.94
C ILE A 50 0.34 2.05 -3.70
N LEU A 51 1.48 1.98 -4.37
CA LEU A 51 2.52 0.98 -4.16
C LEU A 51 3.74 1.62 -3.48
N ILE A 52 4.50 0.80 -2.75
CA ILE A 52 5.81 1.19 -2.25
C ILE A 52 6.81 1.22 -3.41
N GLY A 53 7.56 2.31 -3.53
CA GLY A 53 8.69 2.40 -4.45
C GLY A 53 10.04 2.29 -3.74
N GLY A 54 11.11 2.54 -4.49
CA GLY A 54 12.43 2.78 -3.91
C GLY A 54 13.34 1.57 -3.89
N ARG A 55 13.75 1.11 -2.70
CA ARG A 55 15.00 0.33 -2.48
C ARG A 55 15.12 -0.96 -3.31
N LEU A 56 14.01 -1.63 -3.58
CA LEU A 56 13.99 -2.89 -4.33
C LEU A 56 13.83 -2.69 -5.85
N SER A 57 13.72 -1.46 -6.35
CA SER A 57 13.53 -1.15 -7.78
C SER A 57 14.60 -1.76 -8.69
N LYS A 58 15.83 -1.95 -8.19
CA LYS A 58 16.96 -2.51 -8.95
C LYS A 58 17.22 -4.00 -8.69
N SER A 59 16.38 -4.67 -7.89
CA SER A 59 16.49 -6.12 -7.67
C SER A 59 15.96 -6.90 -8.88
N ASP A 60 16.23 -8.21 -8.95
CA ASP A 60 15.64 -9.10 -9.97
C ASP A 60 14.33 -9.75 -9.52
N LEU A 61 13.72 -9.25 -8.44
CA LEU A 61 12.45 -9.75 -7.92
C LEU A 61 11.28 -9.49 -8.89
N ALA A 62 10.18 -10.24 -8.71
CA ALA A 62 8.94 -9.97 -9.43
C ALA A 62 8.39 -8.58 -9.09
N TYR A 63 7.69 -7.95 -10.03
CA TYR A 63 7.19 -6.58 -9.90
C TYR A 63 6.35 -6.37 -8.63
N ASP A 64 5.41 -7.27 -8.36
CA ASP A 64 4.51 -7.19 -7.20
C ASP A 64 5.27 -7.33 -5.87
N THR A 65 6.36 -8.09 -5.86
CA THR A 65 7.25 -8.24 -4.70
C THR A 65 8.10 -6.98 -4.49
N LYS A 66 8.52 -6.31 -5.57
CA LYS A 66 9.26 -5.05 -5.52
C LYS A 66 8.39 -3.88 -5.08
N HIS A 67 7.12 -3.91 -5.48
CA HIS A 67 6.18 -2.82 -5.36
C HIS A 67 4.92 -3.26 -4.60
N PRO A 68 5.05 -3.65 -3.31
CA PRO A 68 3.91 -4.09 -2.53
C PRO A 68 2.89 -2.96 -2.37
N MET A 69 1.60 -3.33 -2.38
CA MET A 69 0.50 -2.40 -2.11
C MET A 69 0.55 -1.91 -0.66
N VAL A 70 0.20 -0.64 -0.46
CA VAL A 70 0.15 -0.05 0.88
C VAL A 70 -1.19 -0.33 1.53
N LEU A 71 -1.21 -1.09 2.63
CA LEU A 71 -2.42 -1.21 3.45
C LEU A 71 -2.37 -0.22 4.63
N PRO A 72 -3.34 0.72 4.76
CA PRO A 72 -3.34 1.65 5.87
C PRO A 72 -3.51 0.91 7.21
N LYS A 73 -2.65 1.23 8.19
CA LYS A 73 -2.65 0.60 9.52
C LYS A 73 -3.99 0.67 10.27
N VAL A 74 -4.78 1.70 9.97
CA VAL A 74 -6.08 1.96 10.61
C VAL A 74 -7.25 1.27 9.91
N SER A 75 -6.99 0.59 8.77
CA SER A 75 -8.03 -0.15 8.07
C SER A 75 -8.37 -1.44 8.83
N GLN A 76 -9.66 -1.79 8.86
CA GLN A 76 -10.12 -3.01 9.53
C GLN A 76 -9.45 -4.26 8.96
N VAL A 77 -9.17 -4.26 7.66
CA VAL A 77 -8.49 -5.36 6.98
C VAL A 77 -7.05 -5.53 7.46
N ALA A 78 -6.31 -4.43 7.68
CA ALA A 78 -4.97 -4.52 8.26
C ALA A 78 -4.99 -5.12 9.67
N VAL A 79 -5.96 -4.72 10.48
CA VAL A 79 -6.15 -5.23 11.84
C VAL A 79 -6.46 -6.72 11.83
N LEU A 80 -7.41 -7.15 11.00
CA LEU A 80 -7.80 -8.55 10.90
C LEU A 80 -6.66 -9.44 10.39
N ILE A 81 -5.92 -9.00 9.35
CA ILE A 81 -4.76 -9.74 8.86
C ILE A 81 -3.68 -9.85 9.95
N ALA A 82 -3.40 -8.76 10.67
CA ALA A 82 -2.41 -8.78 11.75
C ALA A 82 -2.84 -9.71 12.90
N GLN A 83 -4.12 -9.71 13.26
CA GLN A 83 -4.69 -10.59 14.29
C GLN A 83 -4.67 -12.07 13.88
N ASP A 84 -5.03 -12.36 12.63
CA ASP A 84 -5.00 -13.71 12.07
C ASP A 84 -3.56 -14.26 12.08
N VAL A 85 -2.61 -13.49 11.56
CA VAL A 85 -1.19 -13.86 11.58
C VAL A 85 -0.68 -14.04 13.01
N HIS A 86 -1.04 -13.13 13.92
CA HIS A 86 -0.66 -13.23 15.34
C HIS A 86 -1.16 -14.53 15.99
N THR A 87 -2.41 -14.89 15.72
CA THR A 87 -3.03 -16.13 16.21
C THR A 87 -2.37 -17.36 15.58
N ALA A 88 -2.13 -17.33 14.26
CA ALA A 88 -1.54 -18.42 13.51
C ALA A 88 -0.08 -18.71 13.91
N VAL A 89 0.69 -17.68 14.26
CA VAL A 89 2.09 -17.82 14.72
C VAL A 89 2.22 -18.04 16.24
N GLY A 90 1.10 -18.18 16.97
CA GLY A 90 1.08 -18.69 18.34
C GLY A 90 1.25 -17.66 19.46
N HIS A 91 0.98 -16.37 19.21
CA HIS A 91 0.79 -15.42 20.29
C HIS A 91 -0.70 -15.28 20.62
N LEU A 92 -1.04 -15.52 21.91
CA LEU A 92 -2.33 -15.26 22.55
C LEU A 92 -2.32 -13.86 23.19
#